data_AF-A0A174N911-F1
#
_entry.id   AF-A0A174N911-F1
#
_cell.length_a   1.000
_cell.length_b   1.000
_cell.length_c   1.000
_cell.angle_alpha   90.00
_cell.angle_beta   90.00
_cell.angle_gamma   90.00
#
_symmetry.space_group_name_H-M   'P 1'
#
loop_
_entity.id
_entity.type
_entity.pdbx_description
1 polymer ?
#
loop_
_entity_poly.entity_id
_entity_poly.type
_entity_poly.pdbx_seq_one_letter_code
_entity_poly.pdbx_strand_id
1 'polypeptide(L)'
;MNNQEILQKIVAYIEAIMVDKSMTSRDLAEICAKKSGKMSPRTIDKMFKTPSSTTLSTLLKVCDGLDLNLNAVFHSIEIAKTSAENGQQRLVYEIDNPAYNGYTGNYHVFYLPTSAYPEDHADQTLVHGVLKLGDFNSMHECSAILDIDSGDLTTEGSPFSKHYEGTLIYSSNSQMFCRLVCSKYGDMWFMVFNHGNLNNKELACVVGCAATASSGRIRHPAIHRFCLCNMQQYPVIDPDTQSLIEGLLRIQEKHIIIKKETVDTLLKQGSFDPAFRTNLENYLNIAQVYYALPKGTLKEDIPLATSIKELAKLSNISSLEKTYHILHEDDRELSCILKNCLTAPTAPKETSESE
;
A
#
# COMPACT_ATOMS: atom_id res chain seq x y z
N MET A 1 -23.81 -1.30 24.95
CA MET A 1 -24.80 -0.51 24.21
C MET A 1 -26.01 -1.39 23.99
N ASN A 2 -27.20 -0.87 24.25
CA ASN A 2 -28.43 -1.58 23.90
C ASN A 2 -28.78 -1.35 22.41
N ASN A 3 -29.71 -2.12 21.85
CA ASN A 3 -30.07 -2.03 20.43
C ASN A 3 -30.60 -0.64 20.03
N GLN A 4 -31.27 0.07 20.94
CA GLN A 4 -31.81 1.41 20.65
C GLN A 4 -30.68 2.44 20.50
N GLU A 5 -29.67 2.40 21.36
CA GLU A 5 -28.50 3.28 21.31
C GLU A 5 -27.69 3.08 20.02
N ILE A 6 -27.54 1.82 19.57
CA ILE A 6 -26.85 1.51 18.32
C ILE A 6 -27.58 2.14 17.14
N LEU A 7 -28.90 1.88 17.02
CA LEU A 7 -29.72 2.42 15.94
C LEU A 7 -29.76 3.95 15.94
N GLN A 8 -29.80 4.59 17.12
CA GLN A 8 -29.74 6.04 17.24
C GLN A 8 -28.42 6.60 16.69
N LYS A 9 -27.28 5.99 17.03
CA LYS A 9 -25.98 6.45 16.52
C LYS A 9 -25.83 6.28 15.01
N ILE A 10 -26.30 5.15 14.46
CA ILE A 10 -26.27 4.91 13.00
C ILE A 10 -27.12 5.95 12.28
N VAL A 11 -28.35 6.19 12.75
CA VAL A 11 -29.25 7.15 12.10
C VAL A 11 -28.72 8.58 12.21
N ALA A 12 -28.14 8.97 13.34
CA ALA A 12 -27.50 10.27 13.50
C ALA A 12 -26.30 10.46 12.55
N TYR A 13 -25.51 9.40 12.34
CA TYR A 13 -24.40 9.42 11.38
C TYR A 13 -24.91 9.61 9.94
N ILE A 14 -25.95 8.86 9.55
CA ILE A 14 -26.59 9.00 8.24
C ILE A 14 -27.18 10.41 8.06
N GLU A 15 -27.79 10.97 9.10
CA GLU A 15 -28.36 12.34 9.07
C GLU A 15 -27.26 13.38 8.83
N ALA A 16 -26.12 13.26 9.52
CA ALA A 16 -24.99 14.16 9.35
C ALA A 16 -24.46 14.15 7.90
N ILE A 17 -24.33 12.97 7.29
CA ILE A 17 -23.92 12.83 5.88
C ILE A 17 -24.94 13.45 4.93
N MET A 18 -26.24 13.27 5.18
CA MET A 18 -27.27 13.91 4.36
C MET A 18 -27.23 15.43 4.46
N VAL A 19 -26.98 15.98 5.65
CA VAL A 19 -26.81 17.42 5.86
C VAL A 19 -25.59 17.93 5.10
N ASP A 20 -24.45 17.25 5.19
CA ASP A 20 -23.22 17.61 4.48
C ASP A 20 -23.42 17.61 2.95
N LYS A 21 -24.10 16.59 2.43
CA LYS A 21 -24.46 16.48 1.01
C LYS A 21 -25.62 17.40 0.59
N SER A 22 -26.18 18.22 1.50
CA SER A 22 -27.35 19.08 1.27
C SER A 22 -28.57 18.32 0.68
N MET A 23 -28.81 17.10 1.17
CA MET A 23 -29.85 16.19 0.66
C MET A 23 -31.08 16.16 1.57
N THR A 24 -32.26 16.14 0.97
CA THR A 24 -33.52 15.91 1.70
C THR A 24 -33.92 14.43 1.71
N SER A 25 -34.85 14.05 2.59
CA SER A 25 -35.46 12.71 2.58
C SER A 25 -36.11 12.34 1.24
N ARG A 26 -36.52 13.33 0.45
CA ARG A 26 -37.14 13.12 -0.85
C ARG A 26 -36.08 12.77 -1.90
N ASP A 27 -34.96 13.48 -1.89
CA ASP A 27 -33.82 13.23 -2.78
C ASP A 27 -33.23 11.84 -2.52
N LEU A 28 -33.04 11.49 -1.24
CA LEU A 28 -32.57 10.16 -0.87
C LEU A 28 -33.54 9.05 -1.30
N ALA A 29 -34.85 9.26 -1.15
CA ALA A 29 -35.84 8.27 -1.61
C ALA A 29 -35.74 8.02 -3.13
N GLU A 30 -35.51 9.06 -3.92
CA GLU A 30 -35.31 8.95 -5.37
C GLU A 30 -34.03 8.19 -5.72
N ILE A 31 -32.94 8.43 -4.99
CA ILE A 31 -31.67 7.72 -5.21
C ILE A 31 -31.79 6.25 -4.81
N CYS A 32 -32.36 5.95 -3.64
CA CYS A 32 -32.63 4.58 -3.21
C CYS A 32 -33.52 3.84 -4.21
N ALA A 33 -34.54 4.51 -4.76
CA ALA A 33 -35.42 3.91 -5.76
C ALA A 33 -34.67 3.50 -7.05
N LYS A 34 -33.58 4.20 -7.40
CA LYS A 34 -32.73 3.88 -8.56
C LYS A 34 -31.68 2.79 -8.27
N LYS A 35 -31.13 2.74 -7.05
CA LYS A 35 -29.98 1.89 -6.71
C LYS A 35 -30.32 0.63 -5.89
N SER A 36 -31.18 0.76 -4.88
CA SER A 36 -31.32 -0.22 -3.78
C SER A 36 -32.77 -0.62 -3.49
N GLY A 37 -33.70 -0.18 -4.33
CA GLY A 37 -35.11 -0.55 -4.35
C GLY A 37 -36.05 0.54 -3.81
N LYS A 38 -37.35 0.42 -4.11
CA LYS A 38 -38.36 1.44 -3.73
C LYS A 38 -38.37 1.70 -2.23
N MET A 39 -38.18 2.96 -1.86
CA MET A 39 -38.34 3.48 -0.52
C MET A 39 -39.18 4.76 -0.57
N SER A 40 -40.09 4.93 0.40
CA SER A 40 -40.90 6.16 0.48
C SER A 40 -40.17 7.23 1.30
N PRO A 41 -40.27 8.53 0.96
CA PRO A 41 -39.73 9.61 1.79
C PRO A 41 -40.23 9.56 3.24
N ARG A 42 -41.49 9.13 3.45
CA ARG A 42 -42.08 8.94 4.79
C ARG A 42 -41.35 7.89 5.62
N THR A 43 -40.80 6.85 4.98
CA THR A 43 -40.02 5.80 5.66
C THR A 43 -38.70 6.38 6.18
N ILE A 44 -38.05 7.24 5.39
CA ILE A 44 -36.81 7.94 5.75
C ILE A 44 -37.09 8.96 6.87
N ASP A 45 -38.15 9.75 6.76
CA ASP A 45 -38.55 10.70 7.82
C ASP A 45 -38.85 9.98 9.13
N LYS A 46 -39.49 8.80 9.06
CA LYS A 46 -39.77 7.99 10.24
C LYS A 46 -38.51 7.42 10.87
N MET A 47 -37.50 7.06 10.06
CA MET A 47 -36.19 6.64 10.54
C MET A 47 -35.55 7.74 11.39
N PHE A 48 -35.50 8.98 10.89
CA PHE A 48 -34.93 10.12 11.65
C PHE A 48 -35.74 10.48 12.89
N LYS A 49 -37.08 10.50 12.80
CA LYS A 49 -37.95 10.81 13.94
C LYS A 49 -38.00 9.72 15.00
N THR A 50 -37.80 8.46 14.62
CA THR A 50 -37.90 7.33 15.54
C THR A 50 -36.83 6.27 15.24
N PRO A 51 -35.54 6.59 15.49
CA PRO A 51 -34.41 5.75 15.09
C PRO A 51 -34.47 4.33 15.62
N SER A 52 -34.95 4.15 16.86
CA SER A 52 -35.08 2.86 17.54
C SER A 52 -36.04 1.88 16.87
N SER A 53 -36.91 2.36 15.97
CA SER A 53 -37.86 1.53 15.20
C SER A 53 -37.35 1.15 13.81
N THR A 54 -36.13 1.57 13.46
CA THR A 54 -35.55 1.37 12.14
C THR A 54 -35.12 -0.09 11.96
N THR A 55 -35.50 -0.68 10.83
CA THR A 55 -35.10 -2.06 10.50
C THR A 55 -33.73 -2.07 9.81
N LEU A 56 -32.98 -3.16 9.96
CA LEU A 56 -31.72 -3.37 9.25
C LEU A 56 -31.89 -3.26 7.73
N SER A 57 -33.02 -3.72 7.18
CA SER A 57 -33.31 -3.58 5.75
C SER A 57 -33.46 -2.12 5.32
N THR A 58 -34.05 -1.27 6.16
CA THR A 58 -34.12 0.17 5.89
C THR A 58 -32.73 0.79 5.90
N LEU A 59 -31.89 0.45 6.89
CA LEU A 59 -30.52 0.95 7.00
C LEU A 59 -29.68 0.55 5.78
N LEU A 60 -29.68 -0.74 5.41
CA LEU A 60 -28.93 -1.23 4.25
C LEU A 60 -29.30 -0.48 2.97
N LYS A 61 -30.60 -0.30 2.70
CA LYS A 61 -31.05 0.40 1.49
C LYS A 61 -30.66 1.88 1.47
N VAL A 62 -30.73 2.55 2.63
CA VAL A 62 -30.29 3.95 2.77
C VAL A 62 -28.79 4.06 2.58
N CYS A 63 -28.02 3.15 3.20
CA CYS A 63 -26.58 3.07 3.03
C CYS A 63 -26.21 2.85 1.56
N ASP A 64 -26.78 1.86 0.89
CA ASP A 64 -26.57 1.61 -0.54
C ASP A 64 -26.96 2.83 -1.41
N GLY A 65 -28.03 3.54 -1.05
CA GLY A 65 -28.44 4.75 -1.75
C GLY A 65 -27.45 5.90 -1.61
N LEU A 66 -26.80 6.02 -0.45
CA LEU A 66 -25.80 7.06 -0.17
C LEU A 66 -24.37 6.64 -0.54
N ASP A 67 -24.20 5.46 -1.14
CA ASP A 67 -22.90 4.81 -1.39
C ASP A 67 -22.08 4.62 -0.09
N LEU A 68 -22.78 4.29 1.00
CA LEU A 68 -22.20 4.00 2.32
C LEU A 68 -22.12 2.49 2.55
N ASN A 69 -20.99 2.03 3.10
CA ASN A 69 -20.84 0.70 3.66
C ASN A 69 -21.29 0.66 5.13
N LEU A 70 -22.33 -0.13 5.44
CA LEU A 70 -22.86 -0.23 6.80
C LEU A 70 -21.80 -0.73 7.82
N ASN A 71 -20.88 -1.61 7.42
CA ASN A 71 -19.79 -2.05 8.30
C ASN A 71 -18.86 -0.90 8.67
N ALA A 72 -18.62 0.03 7.74
CA ALA A 72 -17.80 1.19 8.02
C ALA A 72 -18.51 2.16 8.98
N VAL A 73 -19.84 2.35 8.86
CA VAL A 73 -20.63 3.10 9.86
C VAL A 73 -20.50 2.49 11.26
N PHE A 74 -20.54 1.16 11.37
CA PHE A 74 -20.32 0.46 12.64
C PHE A 74 -18.90 0.67 13.17
N HIS A 75 -17.88 0.58 12.31
CA HIS A 75 -16.49 0.83 12.69
C HIS A 75 -16.29 2.26 13.21
N SER A 76 -16.83 3.28 12.54
CA SER A 76 -16.72 4.67 13.00
C SER A 76 -17.36 4.86 14.38
N ILE A 77 -18.52 4.24 14.63
CA ILE A 77 -19.21 4.27 15.94
C ILE A 77 -18.37 3.57 17.02
N GLU A 78 -17.74 2.45 16.69
CA GLU A 78 -16.88 1.69 17.58
C GLU A 78 -15.61 2.48 17.93
N ILE A 79 -14.92 3.04 16.93
CA ILE A 79 -13.75 3.91 17.09
C ILE A 79 -14.09 5.10 18.00
N ALA A 80 -15.17 5.81 17.73
CA ALA A 80 -15.61 6.95 18.56
C ALA A 80 -15.79 6.56 20.04
N LYS A 81 -16.28 5.34 20.30
CA LYS A 81 -16.46 4.83 21.66
C LYS A 81 -15.12 4.53 22.35
N THR A 82 -14.24 3.79 21.69
CA THR A 82 -12.92 3.42 22.26
C THR A 82 -12.06 4.65 22.53
N SER A 83 -12.24 5.70 21.72
CA SER A 83 -11.52 6.98 21.81
C SER A 83 -11.96 7.80 23.02
N ALA A 84 -13.27 7.86 23.28
CA ALA A 84 -13.83 8.54 24.44
C ALA A 84 -13.43 7.87 25.77
N GLU A 85 -13.23 6.54 25.77
CA GLU A 85 -12.86 5.78 26.97
C GLU A 85 -11.37 5.87 27.33
N ASN A 86 -10.46 6.06 26.36
CA ASN A 86 -9.00 5.92 26.58
C ASN A 86 -8.18 7.20 26.43
N GLY A 87 -8.80 8.35 26.13
CA GLY A 87 -8.15 9.68 26.15
C GLY A 87 -7.10 9.96 25.07
N GLN A 88 -6.57 8.94 24.37
CA GLN A 88 -5.71 9.07 23.19
C GLN A 88 -5.94 7.89 22.23
N GLN A 89 -6.38 8.19 21.00
CA GLN A 89 -6.38 7.24 19.90
C GLN A 89 -4.93 6.93 19.50
N ARG A 90 -4.45 5.71 19.79
CA ARG A 90 -3.12 5.24 19.34
C ARG A 90 -3.11 4.83 17.86
N LEU A 91 -4.28 4.48 17.34
CA LEU A 91 -4.55 4.22 15.94
C LEU A 91 -5.66 5.18 15.51
N VAL A 92 -5.39 5.97 14.49
CA VAL A 92 -6.27 7.02 14.00
C VAL A 92 -6.72 6.60 12.61
N TYR A 93 -8.04 6.48 12.44
CA TYR A 93 -8.67 6.14 11.16
C TYR A 93 -9.27 7.37 10.48
N GLU A 94 -9.61 8.38 11.28
CA GLU A 94 -10.30 9.59 10.86
C GLU A 94 -9.45 10.42 9.88
N ILE A 95 -9.90 10.53 8.63
CA ILE A 95 -9.15 11.21 7.55
C ILE A 95 -9.01 12.71 7.79
N ASP A 96 -9.92 13.31 8.54
CA ASP A 96 -9.89 14.73 8.91
C ASP A 96 -8.82 15.03 10.00
N ASN A 97 -8.19 13.98 10.56
CA ASN A 97 -7.09 14.16 11.48
C ASN A 97 -5.86 14.76 10.76
N PRO A 98 -5.16 15.74 11.38
CA PRO A 98 -3.96 16.35 10.80
C PRO A 98 -2.85 15.37 10.38
N ALA A 99 -2.82 14.15 10.91
CA ALA A 99 -1.90 13.10 10.49
C ALA A 99 -2.09 12.65 9.03
N TYR A 100 -3.27 12.87 8.43
CA TYR A 100 -3.52 12.55 7.02
C TYR A 100 -3.27 13.72 6.07
N ASN A 101 -2.92 14.90 6.59
CA ASN A 101 -2.62 16.08 5.76
C ASN A 101 -1.49 15.75 4.78
N GLY A 102 -1.79 15.84 3.48
CA GLY A 102 -0.84 15.59 2.41
C GLY A 102 -0.75 14.14 1.93
N TYR A 103 -1.55 13.21 2.46
CA TYR A 103 -1.57 11.81 2.00
C TYR A 103 -2.63 11.48 0.97
N THR A 104 -3.72 12.24 0.88
CA THR A 104 -4.78 11.96 -0.09
C THR A 104 -4.30 12.23 -1.51
N GLY A 105 -4.82 11.48 -2.48
CA GLY A 105 -4.43 11.60 -3.88
C GLY A 105 -4.08 10.25 -4.53
N ASN A 106 -3.39 10.33 -5.67
CA ASN A 106 -2.98 9.18 -6.47
C ASN A 106 -1.47 9.02 -6.44
N TYR A 107 -1.01 7.78 -6.30
CA TYR A 107 0.39 7.43 -6.23
C TYR A 107 0.71 6.32 -7.23
N HIS A 108 1.83 6.46 -7.95
CA HIS A 108 2.48 5.30 -8.55
C HIS A 108 2.94 4.39 -7.42
N VAL A 109 2.64 3.10 -7.55
CA VAL A 109 3.20 2.05 -6.70
C VAL A 109 4.16 1.23 -7.54
N PHE A 110 5.40 1.08 -7.08
CA PHE A 110 6.37 0.18 -7.69
C PHE A 110 6.86 -0.86 -6.69
N TYR A 111 7.04 -2.09 -7.16
CA TYR A 111 7.60 -3.19 -6.39
C TYR A 111 8.22 -4.24 -7.32
N LEU A 112 9.17 -5.01 -6.79
CA LEU A 112 9.77 -6.12 -7.55
C LEU A 112 8.82 -7.33 -7.57
N PRO A 113 8.79 -8.11 -8.66
CA PRO A 113 7.99 -9.32 -8.74
C PRO A 113 8.24 -10.28 -7.59
N THR A 114 7.19 -10.97 -7.15
CA THR A 114 7.21 -11.78 -5.93
C THR A 114 7.29 -13.29 -6.18
N SER A 115 7.28 -13.78 -7.42
CA SER A 115 7.40 -15.22 -7.70
C SER A 115 8.73 -15.78 -7.18
N ALA A 116 8.68 -17.01 -6.68
CA ALA A 116 9.86 -17.77 -6.28
C ALA A 116 10.69 -18.27 -7.49
N TYR A 117 10.15 -18.14 -8.70
CA TYR A 117 10.71 -18.65 -9.95
C TYR A 117 11.07 -17.47 -10.86
N PRO A 118 12.36 -17.11 -11.01
CA PRO A 118 12.78 -15.95 -11.79
C PRO A 118 12.31 -15.97 -13.26
N GLU A 119 12.14 -17.15 -13.84
CA GLU A 119 11.60 -17.35 -15.19
C GLU A 119 10.17 -16.81 -15.38
N ASP A 120 9.38 -16.70 -14.31
CA ASP A 120 8.00 -16.19 -14.38
C ASP A 120 7.95 -14.68 -14.69
N HIS A 121 9.07 -13.96 -14.54
CA HIS A 121 9.14 -12.50 -14.66
C HIS A 121 10.36 -12.01 -15.43
N ALA A 122 10.90 -12.82 -16.35
CA ALA A 122 12.05 -12.45 -17.16
C ALA A 122 11.82 -11.15 -17.96
N ASP A 123 10.56 -10.89 -18.35
CA ASP A 123 10.16 -9.74 -19.18
C ASP A 123 9.55 -8.57 -18.37
N GLN A 124 9.39 -8.72 -17.04
CA GLN A 124 8.84 -7.68 -16.16
C GLN A 124 9.63 -7.61 -14.86
N THR A 125 10.66 -6.76 -14.84
CA THR A 125 11.58 -6.58 -13.69
C THR A 125 11.02 -5.66 -12.60
N LEU A 126 10.07 -4.80 -12.96
CA LEU A 126 9.38 -3.88 -12.07
C LEU A 126 7.88 -3.93 -12.32
N VAL A 127 7.09 -4.12 -11.26
CA VAL A 127 5.64 -4.08 -11.33
C VAL A 127 5.16 -2.67 -10.98
N HIS A 128 4.19 -2.17 -11.75
CA HIS A 128 3.59 -0.85 -11.57
C HIS A 128 2.09 -0.98 -11.25
N GLY A 129 1.63 -0.15 -10.31
CA GLY A 129 0.22 0.02 -10.00
C GLY A 129 -0.11 1.46 -9.61
N VAL A 130 -1.38 1.71 -9.33
CA VAL A 130 -1.89 3.00 -8.87
C VAL A 130 -2.62 2.82 -7.55
N LEU A 131 -2.12 3.48 -6.51
CA LEU A 131 -2.77 3.57 -5.20
C LEU A 131 -3.51 4.91 -5.10
N LYS A 132 -4.79 4.86 -4.78
CA LYS A 132 -5.61 6.02 -4.48
C LYS A 132 -5.91 6.04 -2.98
N LEU A 133 -5.69 7.20 -2.36
CA LEU A 133 -5.95 7.43 -0.94
C LEU A 133 -6.94 8.58 -0.79
N GLY A 134 -7.99 8.39 0.01
CA GLY A 134 -9.02 9.41 0.24
C GLY A 134 -10.26 8.83 0.91
N ASP A 135 -11.29 9.65 1.10
CA ASP A 135 -12.59 9.17 1.57
C ASP A 135 -13.50 8.90 0.38
N PHE A 136 -13.49 7.66 -0.12
CA PHE A 136 -14.27 7.28 -1.29
C PHE A 136 -15.73 6.91 -0.96
N ASN A 137 -16.01 6.59 0.30
CA ASN A 137 -17.31 6.07 0.75
C ASN A 137 -17.99 6.96 1.78
N SER A 138 -17.55 8.22 1.92
CA SER A 138 -18.06 9.18 2.92
C SER A 138 -18.05 8.60 4.35
N MET A 139 -16.98 7.89 4.69
CA MET A 139 -16.83 7.21 5.97
C MET A 139 -16.05 8.03 7.00
N HIS A 140 -15.50 9.18 6.59
CA HIS A 140 -14.48 9.90 7.33
C HIS A 140 -13.26 9.04 7.65
N GLU A 141 -13.02 7.97 6.90
CA GLU A 141 -11.85 7.11 7.01
C GLU A 141 -10.99 7.21 5.76
N CYS A 142 -9.67 7.09 5.92
CA CYS A 142 -8.78 7.08 4.77
C CYS A 142 -8.86 5.73 4.04
N SER A 143 -9.73 5.66 3.04
CA SER A 143 -9.87 4.51 2.15
C SER A 143 -8.68 4.42 1.18
N ALA A 144 -8.31 3.19 0.85
CA ALA A 144 -7.22 2.87 -0.04
C ALA A 144 -7.70 1.96 -1.17
N ILE A 145 -7.43 2.34 -2.42
CA ILE A 145 -7.76 1.55 -3.60
C ILE A 145 -6.47 1.34 -4.39
N LEU A 146 -6.04 0.09 -4.57
CA LEU A 146 -4.85 -0.26 -5.33
C LEU A 146 -5.24 -1.06 -6.56
N ASP A 147 -4.90 -0.53 -7.73
CA ASP A 147 -5.00 -1.22 -9.00
C ASP A 147 -3.59 -1.59 -9.47
N ILE A 148 -3.31 -2.89 -9.58
CA ILE A 148 -2.01 -3.40 -10.06
C ILE A 148 -2.18 -3.92 -11.47
N ASP A 149 -1.34 -3.49 -12.40
CA ASP A 149 -1.23 -4.13 -13.71
C ASP A 149 -0.50 -5.46 -13.55
N SER A 150 -1.18 -6.58 -13.80
CA SER A 150 -0.53 -7.88 -13.66
C SER A 150 0.32 -8.27 -14.88
N GLY A 151 0.30 -7.46 -15.95
CA GLY A 151 0.91 -7.80 -17.24
C GLY A 151 0.15 -8.88 -18.02
N ASP A 152 -0.91 -9.47 -17.44
CA ASP A 152 -1.75 -10.45 -18.11
C ASP A 152 -2.82 -9.77 -18.97
N LEU A 153 -3.32 -10.49 -19.98
CA LEU A 153 -4.52 -10.10 -20.71
C LEU A 153 -5.73 -10.88 -20.19
N THR A 154 -6.89 -10.24 -20.16
CA THR A 154 -8.17 -10.92 -19.96
C THR A 154 -8.44 -11.86 -21.13
N THR A 155 -9.45 -12.73 -20.98
CA THR A 155 -9.95 -13.59 -22.08
C THR A 155 -10.42 -12.80 -23.30
N GLU A 156 -10.65 -11.50 -23.16
CA GLU A 156 -11.09 -10.58 -24.20
C GLU A 156 -9.93 -9.76 -24.80
N GLY A 157 -8.69 -9.99 -24.34
CA GLY A 157 -7.49 -9.33 -24.84
C GLY A 157 -7.22 -7.93 -24.25
N SER A 158 -7.98 -7.51 -23.23
CA SER A 158 -7.72 -6.25 -22.50
C SER A 158 -6.72 -6.45 -21.35
N PRO A 159 -5.92 -5.43 -20.97
CA PRO A 159 -5.03 -5.53 -19.82
C PRO A 159 -5.78 -5.91 -18.54
N PHE A 160 -5.27 -6.92 -17.85
CA PHE A 160 -5.83 -7.39 -16.60
C PHE A 160 -5.26 -6.57 -15.44
N SER A 161 -6.15 -5.97 -14.65
CA SER A 161 -5.77 -5.31 -13.41
C SER A 161 -6.35 -6.03 -12.20
N LYS A 162 -5.52 -6.22 -11.17
CA LYS A 162 -5.96 -6.67 -9.86
C LYS A 162 -6.38 -5.47 -9.03
N HIS A 163 -7.63 -5.49 -8.61
CA HIS A 163 -8.24 -4.46 -7.78
C HIS A 163 -8.23 -4.86 -6.31
N TYR A 164 -7.65 -4.02 -5.47
CA TYR A 164 -7.64 -4.18 -4.01
C TYR A 164 -8.27 -2.97 -3.34
N GLU A 165 -9.01 -3.21 -2.26
CA GLU A 165 -9.63 -2.18 -1.43
C GLU A 165 -9.20 -2.33 0.02
N GLY A 166 -9.10 -1.21 0.74
CA GLY A 166 -8.58 -1.21 2.10
C GLY A 166 -8.72 0.12 2.81
N THR A 167 -8.02 0.21 3.95
CA THR A 167 -7.99 1.41 4.80
C THR A 167 -6.54 1.68 5.20
N LEU A 168 -6.13 2.94 5.07
CA LEU A 168 -4.88 3.46 5.63
C LEU A 168 -5.12 3.92 7.07
N ILE A 169 -4.22 3.52 7.97
CA ILE A 169 -4.34 3.74 9.41
C ILE A 169 -3.04 4.37 9.90
N TYR A 170 -3.16 5.55 10.50
CA TYR A 170 -2.05 6.20 11.19
C TYR A 170 -1.89 5.64 12.60
N SER A 171 -0.66 5.32 12.99
CA SER A 171 -0.30 5.02 14.37
C SER A 171 0.45 6.18 15.00
N SER A 172 0.14 6.48 16.26
CA SER A 172 0.85 7.47 17.08
C SER A 172 2.36 7.22 17.20
N ASN A 173 2.84 6.03 16.81
CA ASN A 173 4.26 5.70 16.70
C ASN A 173 4.89 6.17 15.37
N SER A 174 4.25 7.10 14.65
CA SER A 174 4.70 7.63 13.35
C SER A 174 4.83 6.56 12.26
N GLN A 175 3.88 5.64 12.21
CA GLN A 175 3.81 4.58 11.21
C GLN A 175 2.45 4.61 10.51
N MET A 176 2.45 4.31 9.22
CA MET A 176 1.27 4.11 8.42
C MET A 176 1.09 2.62 8.14
N PHE A 177 -0.11 2.11 8.39
CA PHE A 177 -0.50 0.73 8.11
C PHE A 177 -1.62 0.73 7.07
N CYS A 178 -1.48 -0.06 6.01
CA CYS A 178 -2.53 -0.21 5.02
C CYS A 178 -2.80 -1.69 4.77
N ARG A 179 -4.05 -2.11 4.99
CA ARG A 179 -4.50 -3.48 4.66
C ARG A 179 -5.37 -3.40 3.42
N LEU A 180 -4.90 -4.01 2.34
CA LEU A 180 -5.58 -4.06 1.05
C LEU A 180 -6.03 -5.49 0.76
N VAL A 181 -7.25 -5.66 0.28
CA VAL A 181 -7.88 -6.97 0.04
C VAL A 181 -8.39 -7.04 -1.39
N CYS A 182 -8.00 -8.09 -2.10
CA CYS A 182 -8.60 -8.45 -3.38
C CYS A 182 -9.55 -9.64 -3.18
N SER A 183 -10.82 -9.33 -2.92
CA SER A 183 -11.85 -10.33 -2.65
C SER A 183 -12.05 -11.33 -3.79
N LYS A 184 -11.86 -10.88 -5.04
CA LYS A 184 -12.01 -11.72 -6.24
C LYS A 184 -11.01 -12.88 -6.27
N TYR A 185 -9.80 -12.68 -5.74
CA TYR A 185 -8.71 -13.67 -5.81
C TYR A 185 -8.28 -14.22 -4.45
N GLY A 186 -8.95 -13.82 -3.38
CA GLY A 186 -8.59 -14.20 -2.01
C GLY A 186 -7.15 -13.78 -1.67
N ASP A 187 -6.74 -12.60 -2.16
CA ASP A 187 -5.38 -12.08 -1.99
C ASP A 187 -5.42 -10.85 -1.06
N MET A 188 -4.33 -10.62 -0.34
CA MET A 188 -4.23 -9.56 0.65
C MET A 188 -2.82 -9.01 0.73
N TRP A 189 -2.73 -7.69 0.83
CA TRP A 189 -1.49 -6.97 1.08
C TRP A 189 -1.58 -6.28 2.43
N PHE A 190 -0.52 -6.42 3.22
CA PHE A 190 -0.31 -5.64 4.42
C PHE A 190 0.92 -4.76 4.21
N MET A 191 0.69 -3.47 4.01
CA MET A 191 1.73 -2.47 3.76
C MET A 191 2.02 -1.68 5.03
N VAL A 192 3.29 -1.44 5.28
CA VAL A 192 3.78 -0.60 6.39
C VAL A 192 4.84 0.35 5.87
N PHE A 193 4.74 1.62 6.26
CA PHE A 193 5.73 2.64 5.92
C PHE A 193 5.76 3.75 6.97
N ASN A 194 6.87 4.50 7.00
CA ASN A 194 7.05 5.58 7.95
C ASN A 194 6.08 6.75 7.65
N HIS A 195 5.55 7.37 8.69
CA HIS A 195 4.84 8.63 8.56
C HIS A 195 5.83 9.78 8.30
N GLY A 196 5.67 10.49 7.18
CA GLY A 196 6.58 11.56 6.75
C GLY A 196 6.52 12.88 7.52
N ASN A 197 5.64 13.03 8.53
CA ASN A 197 5.47 14.25 9.34
C ASN A 197 5.37 15.52 8.49
N LEU A 198 4.40 15.54 7.58
CA LEU A 198 4.43 16.42 6.43
C LEU A 198 4.20 17.91 6.71
N ASN A 199 3.79 18.30 7.93
CA ASN A 199 3.70 19.71 8.39
C ASN A 199 3.08 20.68 7.35
N ASN A 200 2.08 20.22 6.58
CA ASN A 200 1.35 20.90 5.48
C ASN A 200 1.94 20.77 4.05
N LYS A 201 2.86 19.84 3.80
CA LYS A 201 3.27 19.44 2.45
C LYS A 201 2.53 18.19 2.00
N GLU A 202 2.42 18.01 0.70
CA GLU A 202 2.01 16.71 0.16
C GLU A 202 3.15 15.70 0.27
N LEU A 203 2.79 14.43 0.49
CA LEU A 203 3.73 13.33 0.41
C LEU A 203 4.26 13.26 -1.01
N ALA A 204 5.56 13.47 -1.21
CA ALA A 204 6.18 13.35 -2.52
C ALA A 204 6.41 11.88 -2.89
N CYS A 205 7.05 11.14 -1.98
CA CYS A 205 7.34 9.73 -2.14
C CYS A 205 7.66 9.09 -0.79
N VAL A 206 7.53 7.77 -0.70
CA VAL A 206 7.91 6.99 0.49
C VAL A 206 8.26 5.56 0.11
N VAL A 207 9.19 4.94 0.83
CA VAL A 207 9.50 3.51 0.73
C VAL A 207 8.83 2.78 1.89
N GLY A 208 8.30 1.59 1.62
CA GLY A 208 7.67 0.73 2.61
C GLY A 208 7.99 -0.73 2.42
N CYS A 209 7.44 -1.55 3.32
CA CYS A 209 7.47 -3.00 3.22
C CYS A 209 6.05 -3.56 3.16
N ALA A 210 5.87 -4.60 2.36
CA ALA A 210 4.60 -5.28 2.20
C ALA A 210 4.76 -6.77 2.51
N ALA A 211 3.74 -7.36 3.14
CA ALA A 211 3.54 -8.80 3.23
C ALA A 211 2.35 -9.21 2.36
N THR A 212 2.55 -10.20 1.49
CA THR A 212 1.57 -10.68 0.51
C THR A 212 1.71 -12.19 0.27
N ALA A 213 0.76 -12.80 -0.44
CA ALA A 213 1.02 -14.04 -1.15
C ALA A 213 1.87 -13.77 -2.41
N SER A 214 2.85 -14.61 -2.69
CA SER A 214 3.66 -14.53 -3.91
C SER A 214 2.80 -14.78 -5.15
N SER A 215 3.23 -14.20 -6.26
CA SER A 215 2.79 -14.57 -7.61
C SER A 215 3.33 -15.95 -8.02
N GLY A 216 2.87 -16.46 -9.16
CA GLY A 216 3.25 -17.77 -9.69
C GLY A 216 2.25 -18.90 -9.37
N ARG A 217 2.54 -20.10 -9.89
CA ARG A 217 1.68 -21.29 -9.74
C ARG A 217 1.60 -21.78 -8.30
N ILE A 218 2.73 -21.73 -7.58
CA ILE A 218 2.82 -22.10 -6.17
C ILE A 218 2.99 -20.80 -5.38
N ARG A 219 2.00 -20.51 -4.54
CA ARG A 219 1.98 -19.27 -3.73
C ARG A 219 2.61 -19.52 -2.37
N HIS A 220 3.50 -18.62 -1.98
CA HIS A 220 4.18 -18.60 -0.69
C HIS A 220 3.94 -17.26 0.01
N PRO A 221 3.98 -17.19 1.35
CA PRO A 221 4.09 -15.91 2.03
C PRO A 221 5.37 -15.19 1.58
N ALA A 222 5.22 -13.94 1.16
CA ALA A 222 6.30 -13.11 0.64
C ALA A 222 6.34 -11.77 1.41
N ILE A 223 7.56 -11.31 1.69
CA ILE A 223 7.83 -9.96 2.21
C ILE A 223 8.67 -9.26 1.13
N HIS A 224 8.29 -8.06 0.75
CA HIS A 224 9.02 -7.27 -0.24
C HIS A 224 8.96 -5.77 0.08
N ARG A 225 9.82 -4.99 -0.59
CA ARG A 225 9.74 -3.53 -0.55
C ARG A 225 8.76 -3.04 -1.61
N PHE A 226 8.21 -1.86 -1.39
CA PHE A 226 7.50 -1.08 -2.40
C PHE A 226 7.86 0.40 -2.22
N CYS A 227 7.57 1.22 -3.21
CA CYS A 227 7.54 2.67 -3.02
C CYS A 227 6.24 3.27 -3.55
N LEU A 228 5.87 4.41 -2.97
CA LEU A 228 4.82 5.30 -3.46
C LEU A 228 5.48 6.55 -4.03
N CYS A 229 5.02 7.01 -5.18
CA CYS A 229 5.43 8.28 -5.79
C CYS A 229 4.18 9.08 -6.17
N ASN A 230 4.03 10.29 -5.66
CA ASN A 230 2.85 11.12 -5.89
C ASN A 230 2.74 11.50 -7.37
N MET A 231 1.62 11.12 -8.00
CA MET A 231 1.41 11.31 -9.44
C MET A 231 1.23 12.78 -9.85
N GLN A 232 0.86 13.67 -8.93
CA GLN A 232 0.81 15.10 -9.23
C GLN A 232 2.20 15.70 -9.34
N GLN A 233 3.14 15.24 -8.49
CA GLN A 233 4.54 15.70 -8.52
C GLN A 233 5.37 14.96 -9.57
N TYR A 234 5.13 13.67 -9.75
CA TYR A 234 5.84 12.79 -10.67
C TYR A 234 4.81 12.11 -11.59
N PRO A 235 4.22 12.82 -12.58
CA PRO A 235 3.19 12.26 -13.44
C PRO A 235 3.70 11.17 -14.39
N VAL A 236 5.00 11.22 -14.71
CA VAL A 236 5.69 10.22 -15.53
C VAL A 236 7.06 9.97 -14.89
N ILE A 237 7.40 8.69 -14.75
CA ILE A 237 8.71 8.24 -14.25
C ILE A 237 9.37 7.46 -15.39
N ASP A 238 10.47 8.00 -15.89
CA ASP A 238 11.16 7.48 -17.07
C ASP A 238 11.88 6.14 -16.78
N PRO A 239 12.23 5.35 -17.81
CA PRO A 239 12.85 4.03 -17.63
C PRO A 239 14.18 4.03 -16.88
N ASP A 240 15.00 5.07 -17.01
CA ASP A 240 16.28 5.15 -16.30
C ASP A 240 16.03 5.33 -14.80
N THR A 241 15.08 6.19 -14.44
CA THR A 241 14.63 6.36 -13.05
C THR A 241 13.97 5.09 -12.51
N GLN A 242 13.17 4.37 -13.32
CA GLN A 242 12.60 3.07 -12.92
C GLN A 242 13.68 2.03 -12.62
N SER A 243 14.75 1.98 -13.42
CA SER A 243 15.88 1.07 -13.18
C SER A 243 16.61 1.37 -11.85
N LEU A 244 16.72 2.65 -11.48
CA LEU A 244 17.24 3.05 -10.17
C LEU A 244 16.30 2.64 -9.03
N ILE A 245 14.98 2.78 -9.23
CA ILE A 245 13.97 2.32 -8.28
C ILE A 245 14.06 0.80 -8.08
N GLU A 246 14.25 0.01 -9.15
CA GLU A 246 14.44 -1.45 -9.04
C GLU A 246 15.61 -1.80 -8.10
N GLY A 247 16.73 -1.09 -8.23
CA GLY A 247 17.89 -1.27 -7.36
C GLY A 247 17.55 -1.03 -5.88
N LEU A 248 16.84 0.08 -5.60
CA LEU A 248 16.44 0.49 -4.25
C LEU A 248 15.42 -0.47 -3.61
N LEU A 249 14.53 -1.07 -4.41
CA LEU A 249 13.50 -1.98 -3.93
C LEU A 249 14.00 -3.41 -3.66
N ARG A 250 15.27 -3.71 -3.93
CA ARG A 250 15.88 -4.96 -3.46
C ARG A 250 15.94 -4.95 -1.93
N ILE A 251 15.65 -6.10 -1.32
CA ILE A 251 15.81 -6.27 0.13
C ILE A 251 17.29 -6.15 0.47
N GLN A 252 17.64 -5.01 1.05
CA GLN A 252 18.99 -4.64 1.46
C GLN A 252 18.87 -3.92 2.80
N GLU A 253 19.58 -4.43 3.81
CA GLU A 253 19.66 -3.73 5.09
C GLU A 253 20.93 -2.87 5.10
N LYS A 254 21.88 -3.12 6.00
CA LYS A 254 23.13 -2.34 6.09
C LYS A 254 24.18 -2.72 5.06
N HIS A 255 24.02 -3.87 4.40
CA HIS A 255 25.03 -4.44 3.51
C HIS A 255 24.41 -4.87 2.19
N ILE A 256 25.10 -4.56 1.09
CA ILE A 256 24.81 -5.09 -0.23
C ILE A 256 25.51 -6.45 -0.37
N ILE A 257 24.73 -7.51 -0.58
CA ILE A 257 25.27 -8.85 -0.81
C ILE A 257 25.39 -9.09 -2.32
N ILE A 258 26.62 -9.25 -2.79
CA ILE A 258 26.94 -9.43 -4.21
C ILE A 258 28.09 -10.42 -4.36
N LYS A 259 28.09 -11.18 -5.46
CA LYS A 259 29.19 -12.10 -5.77
C LYS A 259 30.45 -11.30 -6.06
N LYS A 260 31.59 -11.75 -5.52
CA LYS A 260 32.90 -11.13 -5.73
C LYS A 260 33.21 -10.91 -7.22
N GLU A 261 33.05 -11.96 -8.03
CA GLU A 261 33.31 -11.91 -9.47
C GLU A 261 32.46 -10.86 -10.20
N THR A 262 31.24 -10.61 -9.73
CA THR A 262 30.36 -9.58 -10.28
C THR A 262 30.89 -8.19 -9.97
N VAL A 263 31.33 -7.93 -8.73
CA VAL A 263 31.96 -6.65 -8.36
C VAL A 263 33.25 -6.43 -9.14
N ASP A 264 34.10 -7.45 -9.24
CA ASP A 264 35.37 -7.39 -9.99
C ASP A 264 35.13 -7.06 -11.47
N THR A 265 34.05 -7.57 -12.04
CA THR A 265 33.63 -7.26 -13.43
C THR A 265 33.10 -5.84 -13.53
N LEU A 266 32.26 -5.39 -12.60
CA LEU A 266 31.72 -4.03 -12.57
C LEU A 266 32.83 -2.98 -12.39
N LEU A 267 33.86 -3.23 -11.59
CA LEU A 267 35.00 -2.32 -11.43
C LEU A 267 35.86 -2.21 -12.71
N LYS A 268 35.87 -3.24 -13.56
CA LYS A 268 36.59 -3.23 -14.84
C LYS A 268 35.80 -2.56 -15.95
N GLN A 269 34.47 -2.73 -15.97
CA GLN A 269 33.60 -2.32 -17.07
C GLN A 269 32.82 -1.03 -16.79
N GLY A 270 32.51 -0.73 -15.54
CA GLY A 270 31.60 0.33 -15.14
C GLY A 270 32.26 1.68 -14.95
N SER A 271 31.56 2.74 -15.34
CA SER A 271 31.88 4.13 -15.00
C SER A 271 31.24 4.49 -13.65
N PHE A 272 31.80 4.00 -12.56
CA PHE A 272 31.50 4.58 -11.25
C PHE A 272 32.08 5.99 -11.16
N ASP A 273 31.43 6.85 -10.37
CA ASP A 273 32.05 8.08 -9.92
C ASP A 273 33.44 7.76 -9.29
N PRO A 274 34.50 8.52 -9.62
CA PRO A 274 35.85 8.21 -9.13
C PRO A 274 35.97 8.15 -7.60
N ALA A 275 35.29 9.03 -6.87
CA ALA A 275 35.35 9.04 -5.41
C ALA A 275 34.60 7.85 -4.83
N PHE A 276 33.42 7.53 -5.37
CA PHE A 276 32.69 6.32 -5.00
C PHE A 276 33.50 5.05 -5.27
N ARG A 277 34.14 4.97 -6.44
CA ARG A 277 35.01 3.86 -6.81
C ARG A 277 36.14 3.65 -5.82
N THR A 278 36.86 4.71 -5.46
CA THR A 278 37.96 4.64 -4.47
C THR A 278 37.45 4.15 -3.11
N ASN A 279 36.28 4.62 -2.67
CA ASN A 279 35.68 4.16 -1.41
C ASN A 279 35.32 2.68 -1.46
N LEU A 280 34.73 2.23 -2.57
CA LEU A 280 34.40 0.82 -2.79
C LEU A 280 35.65 -0.06 -2.79
N GLU A 281 36.68 0.29 -3.56
CA GLU A 281 37.95 -0.46 -3.61
C GLU A 281 38.63 -0.54 -2.23
N ASN A 282 38.62 0.57 -1.47
CA ASN A 282 39.15 0.58 -0.10
C ASN A 282 38.39 -0.35 0.84
N TYR A 283 37.05 -0.36 0.76
CA TYR A 283 36.24 -1.24 1.59
C TYR A 283 36.43 -2.72 1.22
N LEU A 284 36.52 -3.04 -0.07
CA LEU A 284 36.74 -4.41 -0.55
C LEU A 284 38.04 -5.03 -0.02
N ASN A 285 39.07 -4.22 0.24
CA ASN A 285 40.34 -4.69 0.83
C ASN A 285 40.22 -5.19 2.27
N ILE A 286 39.18 -4.76 2.99
CA ILE A 286 38.92 -5.12 4.39
C ILE A 286 37.59 -5.86 4.58
N ALA A 287 36.89 -6.17 3.50
CA ALA A 287 35.58 -6.80 3.55
C ALA A 287 35.65 -8.21 4.15
N GLN A 288 34.67 -8.53 5.00
CA GLN A 288 34.52 -9.88 5.54
C GLN A 288 34.04 -10.85 4.47
N VAL A 289 34.51 -12.09 4.54
CA VAL A 289 34.10 -13.16 3.62
C VAL A 289 33.04 -14.02 4.29
N TYR A 290 31.93 -14.22 3.60
CA TYR A 290 30.82 -15.05 4.06
C TYR A 290 30.62 -16.26 3.15
N TYR A 291 30.02 -17.33 3.70
CA TYR A 291 29.65 -18.52 2.94
C TYR A 291 28.15 -18.55 2.67
N ALA A 292 27.75 -18.75 1.41
CA ALA A 292 26.38 -19.04 1.02
C ALA A 292 26.17 -20.57 1.01
N LEU A 293 25.64 -21.11 2.11
CA LEU A 293 25.50 -22.56 2.31
C LEU A 293 24.11 -23.08 1.90
N PRO A 294 23.99 -23.96 0.89
CA PRO A 294 22.71 -24.52 0.47
C PRO A 294 22.18 -25.52 1.51
N LYS A 295 21.12 -25.14 2.23
CA LYS A 295 20.51 -25.99 3.27
C LYS A 295 20.07 -27.37 2.75
N GLY A 296 19.69 -27.50 1.48
CA GLY A 296 19.27 -28.77 0.87
C GLY A 296 20.38 -29.81 0.88
N THR A 297 21.57 -29.42 0.40
CA THR A 297 22.77 -30.29 0.35
C THR A 297 23.22 -30.75 1.73
N LEU A 298 23.07 -29.91 2.76
CA LEU A 298 23.45 -30.25 4.13
C LEU A 298 22.50 -31.27 4.81
N LYS A 299 21.36 -31.59 4.20
CA LYS A 299 20.36 -32.53 4.75
C LYS A 299 20.43 -33.93 4.14
N GLU A 300 21.19 -34.08 3.05
CA GLU A 300 21.26 -35.32 2.28
C GLU A 300 21.76 -36.49 3.15
N ASP A 301 21.08 -37.63 3.08
CA ASP A 301 21.38 -38.85 3.85
C ASP A 301 21.44 -38.71 5.39
N ILE A 302 20.89 -37.63 5.96
CA ILE A 302 20.84 -37.40 7.40
C ILE A 302 19.40 -37.53 7.92
N PRO A 303 19.15 -38.25 9.04
CA PRO A 303 17.83 -38.29 9.65
C PRO A 303 17.26 -36.90 9.94
N LEU A 304 15.97 -36.69 9.65
CA LEU A 304 15.33 -35.37 9.73
C LEU A 304 15.57 -34.66 11.07
N ALA A 305 15.38 -35.36 12.20
CA ALA A 305 15.57 -34.78 13.52
C ALA A 305 17.02 -34.28 13.76
N THR A 306 18.01 -35.04 13.28
CA THR A 306 19.42 -34.65 13.35
C THR A 306 19.68 -33.44 12.44
N SER A 307 19.17 -33.46 11.21
CA SER A 307 19.34 -32.38 10.25
C SER A 307 18.80 -31.04 10.78
N ILE A 308 17.63 -31.05 11.44
CA ILE A 308 17.01 -29.87 12.03
C ILE A 308 17.88 -29.32 13.17
N LYS A 309 18.37 -30.20 14.06
CA LYS A 309 19.21 -29.81 15.20
C LYS A 309 20.51 -29.15 14.74
N GLU A 310 21.21 -29.74 13.78
CA GLU A 310 22.50 -29.22 13.31
C GLU A 310 22.33 -27.93 12.49
N LEU A 311 21.29 -27.85 11.65
CA LEU A 311 20.97 -26.60 10.93
C LEU A 311 20.55 -25.47 11.86
N ALA A 312 19.88 -25.76 12.98
CA ALA A 312 19.52 -24.76 13.97
C ALA A 312 20.79 -24.16 14.63
N LYS A 313 21.80 -24.97 14.95
CA LYS A 313 23.08 -24.48 15.48
C LYS A 313 23.78 -23.54 14.51
N LEU A 314 23.86 -23.93 13.22
CA LEU A 314 24.45 -23.08 12.18
C LEU A 314 23.66 -21.78 12.00
N SER A 315 22.33 -21.85 12.02
CA SER A 315 21.48 -20.66 11.88
C SER A 315 21.62 -19.70 13.05
N ASN A 316 21.89 -20.19 14.27
CA ASN A 316 22.07 -19.38 15.46
C ASN A 316 23.38 -18.56 15.46
N ILE A 317 24.39 -18.98 14.69
CA ILE A 317 25.65 -18.25 14.51
C ILE A 317 25.70 -17.47 13.18
N SER A 318 24.60 -17.44 12.42
CA SER A 318 24.51 -16.71 11.16
C SER A 318 24.74 -15.21 11.38
N SER A 319 25.50 -14.59 10.46
CA SER A 319 25.68 -13.13 10.43
C SER A 319 24.52 -12.38 9.79
N LEU A 320 23.50 -13.10 9.30
CA LEU A 320 22.28 -12.47 8.79
C LEU A 320 21.56 -11.75 9.94
N GLU A 321 21.09 -10.55 9.63
CA GLU A 321 20.32 -9.74 10.54
C GLU A 321 18.98 -10.41 10.85
N LYS A 322 18.46 -10.13 12.06
CA LYS A 322 17.24 -10.77 12.57
C LYS A 322 15.97 -10.11 12.05
N THR A 323 16.08 -8.85 11.66
CA THR A 323 14.95 -8.00 11.29
C THR A 323 15.39 -7.12 10.14
N TYR A 324 14.51 -7.00 9.16
CA TYR A 324 14.68 -6.06 8.08
C TYR A 324 14.01 -4.72 8.44
N HIS A 325 14.72 -3.60 8.24
CA HIS A 325 14.26 -2.27 8.58
C HIS A 325 14.08 -1.40 7.33
N ILE A 326 12.99 -0.63 7.28
CA ILE A 326 12.83 0.50 6.36
C ILE A 326 13.25 1.76 7.12
N LEU A 327 14.33 2.40 6.66
CA LEU A 327 14.93 3.57 7.28
C LEU A 327 14.39 4.84 6.62
N HIS A 328 14.41 5.95 7.36
CA HIS A 328 14.04 7.26 6.80
C HIS A 328 15.00 7.71 5.68
N GLU A 329 16.22 7.18 5.66
CA GLU A 329 17.18 7.44 4.58
C GLU A 329 16.72 6.85 3.23
N ASP A 330 15.96 5.75 3.25
CA ASP A 330 15.40 5.15 2.02
C ASP A 330 14.46 6.13 1.29
N ASP A 331 13.65 6.89 2.06
CA ASP A 331 12.76 7.91 1.50
C ASP A 331 13.55 9.05 0.84
N ARG A 332 14.70 9.41 1.43
CA ARG A 332 15.60 10.44 0.92
C ARG A 332 16.31 9.99 -0.36
N GLU A 333 16.78 8.75 -0.40
CA GLU A 333 17.39 8.15 -1.59
C GLU A 333 16.39 8.12 -2.76
N LEU A 334 15.16 7.65 -2.49
CA LEU A 334 14.08 7.66 -3.48
C LEU A 334 13.78 9.07 -3.98
N SER A 335 13.66 10.05 -3.06
CA SER A 335 13.42 11.45 -3.44
C SER A 335 14.55 12.02 -4.31
N CYS A 336 15.81 11.66 -4.05
CA CYS A 336 16.95 12.08 -4.88
C CYS A 336 16.88 11.47 -6.29
N ILE A 337 16.51 10.20 -6.42
CA ILE A 337 16.34 9.52 -7.71
C ILE A 337 15.21 10.18 -8.52
N LEU A 338 14.07 10.44 -7.89
CA LEU A 338 12.89 11.04 -8.55
C LEU A 338 13.08 12.49 -9.00
N LYS A 339 14.03 13.24 -8.43
CA LYS A 339 14.33 14.62 -8.87
C LYS A 339 14.76 14.68 -10.33
N ASN A 340 15.32 13.60 -10.89
CA ASN A 340 15.68 13.53 -12.30
C ASN A 340 14.45 13.63 -13.22
N CYS A 341 13.26 13.22 -12.75
CA CYS A 341 12.02 13.37 -13.51
C CYS A 341 11.48 14.81 -13.51
N LEU A 342 11.90 15.66 -12.58
CA LEU A 342 11.48 17.07 -12.51
C LEU A 342 12.24 17.96 -13.50
N THR A 343 13.40 17.50 -13.98
CA THR A 343 14.28 18.25 -14.90
C THR A 343 14.13 17.83 -16.36
N ALA A 344 13.28 16.84 -16.67
CA ALA A 344 12.98 16.46 -18.04
C ALA A 344 12.25 17.62 -18.77
N PRO A 345 12.74 18.10 -19.93
CA PRO A 345 12.05 19.14 -20.66
C PRO A 345 10.67 18.64 -21.06
N THR A 346 9.64 19.43 -20.76
CA THR A 346 8.32 19.25 -21.37
C THR A 346 8.51 19.20 -22.88
N ALA A 347 8.13 18.09 -23.50
CA ALA A 347 8.19 17.95 -24.96
C ALA A 347 7.52 19.16 -25.61
N PRO A 348 8.11 19.74 -26.68
CA PRO A 348 7.54 20.92 -27.32
C PRO A 348 6.14 20.56 -27.82
N LYS A 349 5.15 21.37 -27.43
CA LYS A 349 3.82 21.35 -28.04
C LYS A 349 4.02 21.36 -29.55
N GLU A 350 3.55 20.32 -30.22
CA GLU A 350 3.38 20.34 -31.67
C GLU A 350 2.60 21.60 -32.03
N THR A 351 3.30 22.57 -32.59
CA THR A 351 2.71 23.65 -33.35
C THR A 351 1.98 23.01 -34.50
N SER A 352 0.65 23.04 -34.45
CA SER A 352 -0.21 22.78 -35.59
C SER A 352 0.10 23.80 -36.69
N GLU A 353 1.00 23.42 -37.60
CA GLU A 353 1.07 24.01 -38.93
C GLU A 353 0.47 23.00 -39.92
N SER A 354 -0.70 23.34 -40.45
CA SER A 354 -1.26 22.95 -41.76
C SER A 354 -2.60 23.69 -41.86
N GLU A 355 -2.61 24.83 -42.54
CA GLU A 355 -2.89 25.05 -43.98
C GLU A 355 -4.31 25.59 -44.18
#